data_AF-A0A8S3QDP7-F1
#
_entry.id   AF-A0A8S3QDP7-F1
#
_cell.length_a   1.000
_cell.length_b   1.000
_cell.length_c   1.000
_cell.angle_alpha   90.00
_cell.angle_beta   90.00
_cell.angle_gamma   90.00
#
_symmetry.space_group_name_H-M   'P 1'
#
loop_
_entity.id
_entity.type
_entity.pdbx_description
1 polymer ?
#
loop_
_entity_poly.entity_id
_entity_poly.type
_entity_poly.pdbx_seq_one_letter_code
_entity_poly.pdbx_strand_id
1 'polypeptide(L)'
;MMDLDYDQLRDVKQRFFDCYKELETQRLQNRQSVHDRMLAVARAKESIKQDMQVDMEKVKSKMKEDFQQEIDKLQDTIRMQEEEIKQLRGERAEVLKLAKDNQGSERVERTIINEINEECRKNSHVLGISPRKVNMTDFRENGYNSPGRIRTPTTAALGNPPNGYKHHNDVRMQYTKSTPYEYGPRTTAQEQELERLEREIKRLTTNQQPPPPRYYNSYDQDDISTTKLVNNLRTKVAELEHQNSNLSKYSYSVPDLSNPVYYRRTMRSPSPTPQQERIVNILEQRAKEADFESDTLLDQQQRSRNMMSQKMQEMTKLQTSLTTQTKDLIHLGQAYSKLNNSYRYGKT
;
A
#
# COMPACT_ATOMS: atom_id res chain seq x y z
N MET A 1 -84.79 -0.81 -55.32
CA MET A 1 -84.22 -1.79 -54.38
C MET A 1 -83.32 -2.68 -55.22
N MET A 2 -82.01 -2.64 -55.01
CA MET A 2 -81.12 -3.61 -55.67
C MET A 2 -81.23 -4.91 -54.88
N ASP A 3 -81.82 -5.94 -55.48
CA ASP A 3 -81.76 -7.29 -54.96
C ASP A 3 -80.29 -7.72 -55.04
N LEU A 4 -79.65 -7.87 -53.88
CA LEU A 4 -78.35 -8.49 -53.81
C LEU A 4 -78.49 -9.91 -54.36
N ASP A 5 -77.74 -10.19 -55.43
CA ASP A 5 -77.66 -11.52 -56.01
C ASP A 5 -77.20 -12.52 -54.94
N TYR A 6 -77.90 -13.65 -54.83
CA TYR A 6 -77.71 -14.62 -53.74
C TYR A 6 -76.26 -15.13 -53.68
N ASP A 7 -75.59 -15.20 -54.84
CA ASP A 7 -74.19 -15.58 -54.96
C ASP A 7 -73.24 -14.54 -54.35
N GLN A 8 -73.55 -13.24 -54.43
CA GLN A 8 -72.77 -12.19 -53.79
C GLN A 8 -72.89 -12.26 -52.26
N LEU A 9 -74.10 -12.54 -51.75
CA LEU A 9 -74.32 -12.73 -50.31
C LEU A 9 -73.57 -13.95 -49.78
N ARG A 10 -73.53 -15.04 -50.56
CA ARG A 10 -72.77 -16.25 -50.23
C ARG A 10 -71.25 -16.00 -50.20
N ASP A 11 -70.71 -15.30 -51.19
CA ASP A 11 -69.29 -14.95 -51.25
C ASP A 11 -68.88 -14.04 -50.07
N VAL A 12 -69.69 -13.02 -49.76
CA VAL A 12 -69.46 -12.16 -48.59
C VAL A 12 -69.47 -12.97 -47.30
N LYS A 13 -70.44 -13.87 -47.11
CA LYS A 13 -70.51 -14.74 -45.92
C LYS A 13 -69.29 -15.66 -45.80
N GLN A 14 -68.82 -16.21 -46.93
CA GLN A 14 -67.62 -17.04 -46.96
C GLN A 14 -66.38 -16.24 -46.56
N ARG A 15 -66.19 -15.04 -47.13
CA ARG A 15 -65.07 -14.15 -46.78
C ARG A 15 -65.09 -13.74 -45.30
N PHE A 16 -66.26 -13.48 -44.72
CA PHE A 16 -66.37 -13.21 -43.29
C PHE A 16 -65.97 -14.42 -42.44
N PHE A 17 -66.37 -15.62 -42.84
CA PHE A 17 -66.00 -16.85 -42.14
C PHE A 17 -64.48 -17.12 -42.23
N ASP A 18 -63.89 -16.95 -43.41
CA ASP A 18 -62.46 -17.13 -43.62
C ASP A 18 -61.64 -16.08 -42.86
N CYS A 19 -62.07 -14.82 -42.87
CA CYS A 19 -61.46 -13.74 -42.09
C CYS A 19 -61.54 -14.01 -40.58
N TYR A 20 -62.69 -14.52 -40.09
CA TYR A 20 -62.83 -14.90 -38.68
C TYR A 20 -61.88 -16.05 -38.29
N LYS A 21 -61.76 -17.06 -39.16
CA LYS A 21 -60.85 -18.20 -38.95
C LYS A 21 -59.38 -17.77 -38.96
N GLU A 22 -59.01 -16.87 -39.87
CA GLU A 22 -57.66 -16.30 -39.93
C GLU A 22 -57.33 -15.47 -38.69
N LEU A 23 -58.27 -14.63 -38.22
CA LEU A 23 -58.13 -13.86 -36.99
C LEU A 23 -57.90 -14.76 -35.77
N GLU A 24 -58.68 -15.83 -35.64
CA GLU A 24 -58.53 -16.75 -34.51
C GLU A 24 -57.21 -17.54 -34.57
N THR A 25 -56.77 -17.88 -35.79
CA THR A 25 -55.46 -18.51 -36.02
C THR A 25 -54.32 -17.56 -35.63
N GLN A 26 -54.37 -16.29 -36.04
CA GLN A 26 -53.39 -15.28 -35.64
C GLN A 26 -53.38 -15.06 -34.11
N ARG A 27 -54.55 -15.04 -33.47
CA ARG A 27 -54.63 -14.94 -32.00
C ARG A 27 -53.98 -16.13 -31.30
N LEU A 28 -54.16 -17.34 -31.81
CA LEU A 28 -53.52 -18.53 -31.28
C LEU A 28 -52.00 -18.48 -31.46
N GLN A 29 -51.53 -18.13 -32.66
CA GLN A 29 -50.11 -17.98 -32.96
C GLN A 29 -49.45 -16.89 -32.10
N ASN A 30 -50.14 -15.77 -31.86
CA ASN A 30 -49.61 -14.70 -31.02
C ASN A 30 -49.51 -15.15 -29.54
N ARG A 31 -50.53 -15.85 -29.02
CA ARG A 31 -50.47 -16.47 -27.69
C ARG A 31 -49.27 -17.42 -27.55
N GLN A 32 -49.08 -18.29 -28.55
CA GLN A 32 -47.95 -19.22 -28.57
C GLN A 32 -46.60 -18.48 -28.64
N SER A 33 -46.48 -17.48 -29.50
CA SER A 33 -45.27 -16.68 -29.64
C SER A 33 -44.91 -15.90 -28.35
N VAL A 34 -45.90 -15.37 -27.63
CA VAL A 34 -45.68 -14.73 -26.33
C VAL A 34 -45.19 -15.74 -25.30
N HIS A 35 -45.81 -16.92 -25.25
CA HIS A 35 -45.39 -18.00 -24.36
C HIS A 35 -43.95 -18.47 -24.65
N ASP A 36 -43.61 -18.68 -25.91
CA ASP A 36 -42.27 -19.13 -26.31
C ASP A 36 -41.20 -18.07 -25.99
N ARG A 37 -41.51 -16.78 -26.20
CA ARG A 37 -40.63 -15.67 -25.78
C ARG A 37 -40.42 -15.65 -24.27
N MET A 38 -41.48 -15.85 -23.49
CA MET A 38 -41.38 -15.91 -22.03
C MET A 38 -40.51 -17.08 -21.58
N LEU A 39 -40.67 -18.27 -22.18
CA LEU A 39 -39.82 -19.43 -21.90
C LEU A 39 -38.36 -19.20 -22.30
N ALA A 40 -38.11 -18.58 -23.45
CA ALA A 40 -36.75 -18.25 -23.89
C ALA A 40 -36.07 -17.30 -22.90
N VAL A 41 -36.79 -16.28 -22.42
CA VAL A 41 -36.28 -15.36 -21.39
C VAL A 41 -36.03 -16.08 -20.06
N ALA A 42 -36.94 -16.97 -19.63
CA ALA A 42 -36.77 -17.74 -18.41
C ALA A 42 -35.53 -18.65 -18.47
N ARG A 43 -35.31 -19.34 -19.60
CA ARG A 43 -34.12 -20.17 -19.83
C ARG A 43 -32.84 -19.34 -19.88
N ALA A 44 -32.86 -18.19 -20.55
CA ALA A 44 -31.71 -17.28 -20.59
C ALA A 44 -31.33 -16.76 -19.20
N LYS A 45 -32.34 -16.40 -18.38
CA LYS A 45 -32.12 -15.98 -16.98
C LYS A 45 -31.51 -17.09 -16.14
N GLU A 46 -32.00 -18.32 -16.27
CA GLU A 46 -31.46 -19.46 -15.52
C GLU A 46 -30.02 -19.79 -15.96
N SER A 47 -29.73 -19.72 -17.27
CA SER A 47 -28.35 -19.89 -17.78
C SER A 47 -27.40 -18.87 -17.18
N ILE A 48 -27.75 -17.58 -17.20
CA ILE A 48 -26.91 -16.51 -16.62
C ILE A 48 -26.68 -16.73 -15.12
N LYS A 49 -27.71 -17.18 -14.40
CA LYS A 49 -27.60 -17.48 -12.97
C LYS A 49 -26.63 -18.65 -12.71
N GLN A 50 -26.71 -19.70 -13.53
CA GLN A 50 -25.80 -20.84 -13.44
C GLN A 50 -24.36 -20.43 -13.77
N ASP A 51 -24.15 -19.67 -14.85
CA ASP A 51 -22.83 -19.15 -15.23
C ASP A 51 -22.21 -18.29 -14.11
N MET A 52 -23.00 -17.37 -13.55
CA MET A 52 -22.57 -16.52 -12.44
C MET A 52 -22.23 -17.35 -11.19
N GLN A 53 -22.98 -18.42 -10.92
CA GLN A 53 -22.70 -19.30 -9.79
C GLN A 53 -21.39 -20.07 -9.98
N VAL A 54 -21.17 -20.63 -11.18
CA VAL A 54 -19.92 -21.31 -11.54
C VAL A 54 -18.72 -20.37 -11.42
N ASP A 55 -18.84 -19.13 -11.92
CA ASP A 55 -17.75 -18.16 -11.83
C ASP A 55 -17.46 -17.75 -10.39
N MET A 56 -18.49 -17.61 -9.55
CA MET A 56 -18.32 -17.33 -8.13
C MET A 56 -17.62 -18.49 -7.40
N GLU A 57 -17.94 -19.73 -7.76
CA GLU A 57 -17.26 -20.93 -7.22
C GLU A 57 -15.80 -21.02 -7.67
N LYS A 58 -15.49 -20.67 -8.91
CA LYS A 58 -14.10 -20.57 -9.40
C LYS A 58 -13.32 -19.51 -8.65
N VAL A 59 -13.88 -18.32 -8.43
CA VAL A 59 -13.23 -17.24 -7.66
C VAL A 59 -12.97 -17.69 -6.23
N LYS A 60 -13.95 -18.32 -5.57
CA LYS A 60 -13.77 -18.87 -4.21
C LYS A 60 -12.67 -19.93 -4.16
N SER A 61 -12.60 -20.81 -5.16
CA SER A 61 -11.60 -21.86 -5.23
C SER A 61 -10.20 -21.28 -5.42
N LYS A 62 -10.05 -20.33 -6.35
CA LYS A 62 -8.79 -19.61 -6.56
C LYS A 62 -8.34 -18.85 -5.32
N MET A 63 -9.26 -18.16 -4.65
CA MET A 63 -8.94 -17.42 -3.42
C MET A 63 -8.46 -18.35 -2.30
N LYS A 64 -9.05 -19.56 -2.18
CA LYS A 64 -8.57 -20.58 -1.24
C LYS A 64 -7.18 -21.09 -1.61
N GLU A 65 -6.91 -21.30 -2.90
CA GLU A 65 -5.60 -21.72 -3.40
C GLU A 65 -4.54 -20.65 -3.11
N ASP A 66 -4.82 -19.37 -3.42
CA ASP A 66 -3.92 -18.25 -3.16
C ASP A 66 -3.62 -18.12 -1.66
N PHE A 67 -4.64 -18.26 -0.79
CA PHE A 67 -4.42 -18.27 0.66
C PHE A 67 -3.59 -19.45 1.13
N GLN A 68 -3.80 -20.64 0.56
CA GLN A 68 -3.00 -21.81 0.91
C GLN A 68 -1.54 -21.63 0.50
N GLN A 69 -1.30 -21.12 -0.70
CA GLN A 69 0.05 -20.82 -1.18
C GLN A 69 0.76 -19.80 -0.28
N GLU A 70 0.03 -18.78 0.19
CA GLU A 70 0.59 -17.78 1.11
C GLU A 70 0.91 -18.37 2.48
N ILE A 71 0.03 -19.23 3.00
CA ILE A 71 0.28 -19.98 4.24
C ILE A 71 1.54 -20.83 4.09
N ASP A 72 1.70 -21.54 2.98
CA ASP A 72 2.85 -22.41 2.73
C ASP A 72 4.16 -21.59 2.65
N LYS A 73 4.15 -20.45 1.94
CA LYS A 73 5.30 -19.52 1.90
C LYS A 73 5.68 -18.99 3.28
N LEU A 74 4.69 -18.61 4.09
CA LEU A 74 4.93 -18.12 5.44
C LEU A 74 5.48 -19.22 6.35
N GLN A 75 4.96 -20.45 6.24
CA GLN A 75 5.48 -21.60 6.97
C GLN A 75 6.94 -21.90 6.59
N ASP A 76 7.26 -21.85 5.31
CA ASP A 76 8.63 -22.03 4.81
C ASP A 76 9.57 -20.93 5.33
N THR A 77 9.10 -19.69 5.36
CA THR A 77 9.85 -18.55 5.92
C THR A 77 10.11 -18.73 7.41
N ILE A 78 9.10 -19.16 8.18
CA ILE A 78 9.25 -19.47 9.60
C ILE A 78 10.29 -20.58 9.80
N ARG A 79 10.22 -21.66 9.03
CA ARG A 79 11.18 -22.76 9.09
C ARG A 79 12.61 -22.28 8.85
N MET A 80 12.83 -21.47 7.82
CA MET A 80 14.17 -20.89 7.55
C MET A 80 14.66 -20.00 8.70
N GLN A 81 13.78 -19.17 9.28
CA GLN A 81 14.13 -18.32 10.42
C GLN A 81 14.44 -19.15 11.67
N GLU A 82 13.72 -20.25 11.91
CA GLU A 82 14.00 -21.17 13.01
C GLU A 82 15.36 -21.85 12.86
N GLU A 83 15.72 -22.27 11.64
CA GLU A 83 17.04 -22.82 11.31
C GLU A 83 18.15 -21.79 11.51
N GLU A 84 17.95 -20.54 11.06
CA GLU A 84 18.89 -19.44 11.27
C GLU A 84 19.11 -19.16 12.77
N ILE A 85 18.03 -19.09 13.56
CA ILE A 85 18.11 -18.91 15.01
C ILE A 85 18.89 -20.07 15.65
N LYS A 86 18.66 -21.30 15.20
CA LYS A 86 19.37 -22.48 15.69
C LYS A 86 20.87 -22.39 15.37
N GLN A 87 21.23 -21.96 14.17
CA GLN A 87 22.62 -21.74 13.76
C GLN A 87 23.28 -20.65 14.61
N LEU A 88 22.67 -19.48 14.73
CA LEU A 88 23.20 -18.36 15.52
C LEU A 88 23.37 -18.72 17.00
N ARG A 89 22.47 -19.54 17.57
CA ARG A 89 22.63 -20.09 18.92
C ARG A 89 23.85 -21.00 19.03
N GLY A 90 24.11 -21.82 18.01
CA GLY A 90 25.31 -22.66 17.91
C GLY A 90 26.59 -21.83 17.86
N GLU A 91 26.64 -20.85 16.96
CA GLU A 91 27.79 -19.94 16.80
C GLU A 91 28.07 -19.16 18.09
N ARG A 92 27.03 -18.65 18.77
CA ARG A 92 27.19 -17.98 20.07
C ARG A 92 27.78 -18.91 21.12
N ALA A 93 27.37 -20.18 21.16
CA ALA A 93 27.92 -21.14 22.11
C ALA A 93 29.41 -21.41 21.86
N GLU A 94 29.81 -21.48 20.59
CA GLU A 94 31.21 -21.65 20.18
C GLU A 94 32.07 -20.43 20.55
N VAL A 95 31.59 -19.21 20.28
CA VAL A 95 32.28 -17.97 20.69
C VAL A 95 32.46 -17.90 22.20
N LEU A 96 31.44 -18.27 22.98
CA LEU A 96 31.55 -18.31 24.44
C LEU A 96 32.57 -19.35 24.93
N LYS A 97 32.70 -20.48 24.23
CA LYS A 97 33.72 -21.50 24.52
C LYS A 97 35.12 -20.94 24.27
N LEU A 98 35.36 -20.36 23.10
CA LEU A 98 36.64 -19.73 22.74
C LEU A 98 37.02 -18.60 23.72
N ALA A 99 36.06 -17.79 24.16
CA ALA A 99 36.31 -16.74 25.14
C ALA A 99 36.75 -17.29 26.51
N LYS A 100 36.18 -18.43 26.95
CA LYS A 100 36.61 -19.11 28.19
C LYS A 100 38.01 -19.71 28.06
N ASP A 101 38.31 -20.33 26.93
CA ASP A 101 39.62 -20.92 26.67
C ASP A 101 40.72 -19.83 26.64
N ASN A 102 40.44 -18.68 26.01
CA ASN A 102 41.34 -17.52 26.01
C ASN A 102 41.56 -16.92 27.41
N GLN A 103 40.52 -16.83 28.25
CA GLN A 103 40.69 -16.39 29.64
C GLN A 103 41.59 -17.32 30.46
N GLY A 104 41.59 -18.62 30.15
CA GLY A 104 42.54 -19.58 30.71
C GLY A 104 43.98 -19.25 30.33
N SER A 105 44.23 -18.98 29.05
CA SER A 105 45.56 -18.58 28.54
C SER A 105 46.05 -17.28 29.16
N GLU A 106 45.21 -16.24 29.24
CA GLU A 106 45.60 -14.96 29.87
C GLU A 106 46.01 -15.12 31.34
N ARG A 107 45.36 -16.03 32.09
CA ARG A 107 45.75 -16.31 33.48
C ARG A 107 47.12 -16.98 33.55
N VAL A 108 47.38 -17.94 32.67
CA VAL A 108 48.69 -18.62 32.61
C VAL A 108 49.79 -17.64 32.22
N GLU A 109 49.56 -16.78 31.22
CA GLU A 109 50.50 -15.73 30.82
C GLU A 109 50.81 -14.77 31.96
N ARG A 110 49.80 -14.30 32.71
CA ARG A 110 50.02 -13.43 33.88
C ARG A 110 50.85 -14.13 34.96
N THR A 111 50.61 -15.42 35.21
CA THR A 111 51.40 -16.20 36.17
C THR A 111 52.86 -16.31 35.73
N ILE A 112 53.12 -16.66 34.47
CA ILE A 112 54.48 -16.74 33.92
C ILE A 112 55.19 -15.38 34.01
N ILE A 113 54.51 -14.28 33.65
CA ILE A 113 55.07 -12.93 33.76
C ILE A 113 55.41 -12.59 35.21
N ASN A 114 54.56 -12.96 36.17
CA ASN A 114 54.83 -12.74 37.59
C ASN A 114 56.04 -13.55 38.07
N GLU A 115 56.19 -14.81 37.65
CA GLU A 115 57.36 -15.63 37.96
C GLU A 115 58.65 -15.03 37.39
N ILE A 116 58.64 -14.60 36.12
CA ILE A 116 59.78 -13.94 35.49
C ILE A 116 60.14 -12.65 36.23
N ASN A 117 59.15 -11.84 36.61
CA ASN A 117 59.38 -10.60 37.36
C ASN A 117 59.99 -10.87 38.73
N GLU A 118 59.56 -11.93 39.40
CA GLU A 118 60.09 -12.31 40.71
C GLU A 118 61.52 -12.85 40.61
N GLU A 119 61.83 -13.67 39.60
CA GLU A 119 63.21 -14.09 39.31
C GLU A 119 64.11 -12.92 38.91
N CYS A 120 63.61 -11.97 38.11
CA CYS A 120 64.32 -10.73 37.81
C CYS A 120 64.63 -9.94 39.08
N ARG A 121 63.69 -9.84 40.04
CA ARG A 121 63.92 -9.18 41.34
C ARG A 121 64.98 -9.91 42.14
N LYS A 122 64.90 -11.24 42.27
CA LYS A 122 65.90 -12.03 43.00
C LYS A 122 67.30 -11.86 42.40
N ASN A 123 67.43 -11.98 41.08
CA ASN A 123 68.71 -11.80 40.39
C ASN A 123 69.26 -10.38 40.53
N SER A 124 68.39 -9.37 40.43
CA SER A 124 68.78 -7.97 40.64
C SER A 124 69.33 -7.73 42.05
N HIS A 125 68.75 -8.39 43.05
CA HIS A 125 69.18 -8.31 44.44
C HIS A 125 70.55 -8.97 44.64
N VAL A 126 70.78 -10.14 44.05
CA VAL A 126 72.07 -10.85 44.06
C VAL A 126 73.18 -10.02 43.39
N LEU A 127 72.84 -9.32 42.30
CA LEU A 127 73.78 -8.47 41.56
C LEU A 127 73.96 -7.08 42.19
N GLY A 128 73.22 -6.74 43.26
CA GLY A 128 73.30 -5.44 43.93
C GLY A 128 72.76 -4.27 43.09
N ILE A 129 71.99 -4.55 42.04
CA ILE A 129 71.46 -3.54 41.12
C ILE A 129 69.95 -3.45 41.35
N SER A 130 69.44 -2.30 41.76
CA SER A 130 67.98 -2.13 41.94
C SER A 130 67.29 -2.01 40.58
N PRO A 131 66.20 -2.77 40.30
CA PRO A 131 65.47 -2.66 39.04
C PRO A 131 64.99 -1.23 38.82
N ARG A 132 65.30 -0.67 37.66
CA ARG A 132 64.88 0.68 37.29
C ARG A 132 63.35 0.72 37.19
N LYS A 133 62.67 1.54 38.00
CA LYS A 133 61.23 1.78 37.84
C LYS A 133 60.99 2.46 36.49
N VAL A 134 60.32 1.75 35.59
CA VAL A 134 59.86 2.32 34.32
C VAL A 134 58.54 3.04 34.58
N ASN A 135 58.48 4.33 34.27
CA ASN A 135 57.27 5.12 34.46
C ASN A 135 56.26 4.76 33.35
N MET A 136 55.13 4.16 33.72
CA MET A 136 54.11 3.68 32.78
C MET A 136 53.16 4.79 32.29
N THR A 137 53.40 6.04 32.68
CA THR A 137 52.55 7.19 32.34
C THR A 137 52.49 7.45 30.83
N ASP A 138 53.56 7.15 30.10
CA ASP A 138 53.65 7.43 28.66
C ASP A 138 52.90 6.38 27.80
N PHE A 139 52.40 5.31 28.42
CA PHE A 139 51.58 4.29 27.75
C PHE A 139 50.07 4.53 27.88
N ARG A 140 49.63 5.49 28.70
CA ARG A 140 48.19 5.73 28.94
C ARG A 140 47.51 6.68 27.96
N GLU A 141 48.26 7.37 27.09
CA GLU A 141 47.69 8.41 26.24
C GLU A 141 47.49 8.03 24.75
N ASN A 142 47.87 6.83 24.33
CA ASN A 142 47.52 6.30 23.01
C ASN A 142 46.59 5.10 23.13
N GLY A 143 45.33 5.40 23.45
CA GLY A 143 44.23 4.48 23.18
C GLY A 143 44.22 4.11 21.70
N TYR A 144 44.26 2.79 21.44
CA TYR A 144 43.78 2.12 20.23
C TYR A 144 43.88 2.94 18.94
N ASN A 145 45.05 2.98 18.29
CA ASN A 145 45.22 3.03 16.83
C ASN A 145 46.70 3.21 16.42
N SER A 146 47.44 2.12 16.21
CA SER A 146 48.23 1.87 14.98
C SER A 146 49.37 0.85 15.17
N PRO A 147 49.60 -0.03 14.19
CA PRO A 147 50.68 -1.00 14.21
C PRO A 147 52.00 -0.39 13.71
N GLY A 148 53.11 -0.81 14.32
CA GLY A 148 54.44 -0.79 13.70
C GLY A 148 55.18 0.54 13.73
N ARG A 149 56.03 0.73 14.75
CA ARG A 149 57.37 1.30 14.55
C ARG A 149 58.28 1.02 15.74
N ILE A 150 59.16 0.05 15.54
CA ILE A 150 60.39 -0.14 16.32
C ILE A 150 61.26 1.09 16.06
N ARG A 151 61.58 1.86 17.10
CA ARG A 151 62.68 2.83 17.07
C ARG A 151 63.56 2.65 18.30
N THR A 152 64.77 2.19 18.03
CA THR A 152 65.94 2.18 18.93
C THR A 152 66.29 3.59 19.42
N PRO A 153 66.93 3.72 20.60
CA PRO A 153 67.25 5.02 21.18
C PRO A 153 68.55 5.56 20.58
N THR A 154 68.61 6.85 20.24
CA THR A 154 69.86 7.54 19.95
C THR A 154 69.91 8.82 20.76
N THR A 155 70.92 8.88 21.62
CA THR A 155 71.44 10.03 22.32
C THR A 155 71.84 11.15 21.35
N ALA A 156 71.39 12.39 21.59
CA ALA A 156 72.17 13.60 21.33
C ALA A 156 71.48 14.82 21.96
N ALA A 157 72.30 15.64 22.61
CA ALA A 157 71.95 16.85 23.32
C ALA A 157 71.76 18.08 22.40
N LEU A 158 71.30 19.17 23.02
CA LEU A 158 71.35 20.59 22.62
C LEU A 158 70.21 21.12 21.71
N GLY A 159 69.52 22.15 22.23
CA GLY A 159 68.79 23.12 21.40
C GLY A 159 67.48 23.67 21.99
N ASN A 160 67.59 24.58 22.96
CA ASN A 160 66.58 25.64 23.21
C ASN A 160 67.17 26.97 22.68
N PRO A 161 66.41 28.09 22.53
CA PRO A 161 65.02 28.37 22.12
C PRO A 161 65.03 29.58 21.08
N PRO A 162 64.12 30.58 20.95
CA PRO A 162 62.76 30.83 21.50
C PRO A 162 61.69 31.50 20.56
N ASN A 163 60.49 31.68 21.15
CA ASN A 163 59.53 32.80 21.03
C ASN A 163 58.47 32.86 19.91
N GLY A 164 57.23 33.08 20.37
CA GLY A 164 56.39 34.19 19.91
C GLY A 164 55.09 33.81 19.21
N TYR A 165 53.97 34.10 19.88
CA TYR A 165 52.79 34.84 19.39
C TYR A 165 51.47 34.24 19.88
N LYS A 166 50.93 34.88 20.92
CA LYS A 166 49.52 34.84 21.30
C LYS A 166 48.74 35.73 20.33
N HIS A 167 47.60 35.27 19.83
CA HIS A 167 46.53 36.16 19.40
C HIS A 167 45.19 35.66 19.96
N HIS A 168 44.63 36.47 20.87
CA HIS A 168 43.21 36.48 21.20
C HIS A 168 42.42 36.94 19.98
N ASN A 169 41.25 36.33 19.74
CA ASN A 169 40.13 36.97 19.06
C ASN A 169 38.83 36.50 19.70
N ASP A 170 38.27 37.38 20.53
CA ASP A 170 36.87 37.39 20.93
C ASP A 170 36.00 37.72 19.70
N VAL A 171 35.10 36.82 19.33
CA VAL A 171 33.89 37.19 18.57
C VAL A 171 32.68 36.76 19.36
N ARG A 172 32.14 37.75 20.05
CA ARG A 172 30.86 37.80 20.76
C ARG A 172 29.72 37.62 19.75
N MET A 173 29.20 36.40 19.60
CA MET A 173 27.95 36.14 18.87
C MET A 173 26.77 36.70 19.67
N GLN A 174 26.18 37.77 19.13
CA GLN A 174 24.95 38.38 19.64
C GLN A 174 23.77 37.47 19.29
N TYR A 175 22.94 37.15 20.28
CA TYR A 175 21.64 36.49 20.07
C TYR A 175 20.70 37.49 19.39
N THR A 176 20.50 37.36 18.09
CA THR A 176 19.39 38.03 17.40
C THR A 176 18.13 37.20 17.55
N LYS A 177 17.10 37.83 18.12
CA LYS A 177 15.74 37.31 18.30
C LYS A 177 15.19 36.74 16.98
N SER A 178 14.60 35.56 17.07
CA SER A 178 13.82 34.89 16.04
C SER A 178 12.68 35.77 15.53
N THR A 179 12.73 36.16 14.26
CA THR A 179 11.59 36.72 13.52
C THR A 179 10.60 35.59 13.16
N PRO A 180 9.28 35.84 13.21
CA PRO A 180 8.29 34.89 12.69
C PRO A 180 8.48 34.76 11.18
N TYR A 181 8.47 33.53 10.69
CA TYR A 181 8.65 33.21 9.28
C TYR A 181 7.50 33.80 8.46
N GLU A 182 7.75 34.90 7.78
CA GLU A 182 6.83 35.52 6.83
C GLU A 182 6.85 34.67 5.56
N TYR A 183 5.69 34.13 5.16
CA TYR A 183 5.56 33.39 3.89
C TYR A 183 5.93 34.33 2.75
N GLY A 184 7.02 34.03 2.04
CA GLY A 184 7.39 34.74 0.83
C GLY A 184 6.27 34.71 -0.22
N PRO A 185 6.22 35.70 -1.13
CA PRO A 185 5.20 35.76 -2.16
C PRO A 185 5.21 34.47 -3.00
N ARG A 186 4.03 33.84 -3.12
CA ARG A 186 3.85 32.60 -3.88
C ARG A 186 4.31 32.84 -5.31
N THR A 187 5.04 31.88 -5.87
CA THR A 187 5.42 31.94 -7.28
C THR A 187 4.18 31.77 -8.15
N THR A 188 4.15 32.44 -9.31
CA THR A 188 3.02 32.35 -10.27
C THR A 188 2.70 30.90 -10.67
N ALA A 189 3.69 30.01 -10.67
CA ALA A 189 3.50 28.58 -10.89
C ALA A 189 2.73 27.88 -9.75
N GLN A 190 2.95 28.29 -8.50
CA GLN A 190 2.22 27.77 -7.34
C GLN A 190 0.77 28.28 -7.30
N GLU A 191 0.52 29.51 -7.75
CA GLU A 191 -0.85 30.03 -7.91
C GLU A 191 -1.62 29.30 -9.01
N GLN A 192 -0.98 29.02 -10.15
CA GLN A 192 -1.61 28.25 -11.22
C GLN A 192 -1.94 26.81 -10.80
N GLU A 193 -1.06 26.17 -10.03
CA GLU A 193 -1.31 24.83 -9.51
C GLU A 193 -2.41 24.82 -8.45
N LEU A 194 -2.46 25.85 -7.58
CA LEU A 194 -3.56 26.02 -6.64
C LEU A 194 -4.89 26.23 -7.36
N GLU A 195 -4.95 27.07 -8.38
CA GLU A 195 -6.19 27.33 -9.13
C GLU A 195 -6.66 26.07 -9.87
N ARG A 196 -5.72 25.27 -10.39
CA ARG A 196 -6.01 23.96 -10.98
C ARG A 196 -6.59 23.00 -9.94
N LEU A 197 -5.95 22.89 -8.77
CA LEU A 197 -6.39 22.03 -7.69
C LEU A 197 -7.75 22.46 -7.13
N GLU A 198 -8.01 23.76 -7.01
CA GLU A 198 -9.31 24.29 -6.59
C GLU A 198 -10.41 23.98 -7.61
N ARG A 199 -10.14 24.07 -8.92
CA ARG A 199 -11.08 23.64 -9.96
C ARG A 199 -11.37 22.14 -9.91
N GLU A 200 -10.35 21.33 -9.67
CA GLU A 200 -10.51 19.87 -9.56
C GLU A 200 -11.30 19.48 -8.31
N ILE A 201 -10.99 20.10 -7.16
CA ILE A 201 -11.76 19.93 -5.92
C ILE A 201 -13.22 20.29 -6.16
N LYS A 202 -13.50 21.47 -6.75
CA LYS A 202 -14.86 21.93 -7.00
C LYS A 202 -15.63 20.97 -7.91
N ARG A 203 -14.98 20.41 -8.94
CA ARG A 203 -15.57 19.39 -9.84
C ARG A 203 -15.87 18.08 -9.10
N LEU A 204 -14.94 17.64 -8.25
CA LEU A 204 -15.12 16.43 -7.44
C LEU A 204 -16.22 16.62 -6.38
N THR A 205 -16.36 17.82 -5.80
CA THR A 205 -17.42 18.11 -4.82
C THR A 205 -18.80 18.19 -5.48
N THR A 206 -18.90 18.75 -6.69
CA THR A 206 -20.18 18.80 -7.43
C THR A 206 -20.62 17.44 -7.95
N ASN A 207 -19.68 16.54 -8.30
CA ASN A 207 -20.00 15.17 -8.71
C ASN A 207 -20.28 14.21 -7.54
N GLN A 208 -19.92 14.58 -6.31
CA GLN A 208 -20.23 13.80 -5.10
C GLN A 208 -21.46 14.30 -4.34
N GLN A 209 -22.14 15.35 -4.80
CA GLN A 209 -23.39 15.80 -4.16
C GLN A 209 -24.52 14.84 -4.55
N PRO A 210 -25.08 14.02 -3.62
CA PRO A 210 -26.29 13.28 -3.91
C PRO A 210 -27.43 14.27 -4.20
N PRO A 211 -28.36 13.94 -5.11
CA PRO A 211 -29.51 14.79 -5.39
C PRO A 211 -30.28 15.05 -4.09
N PRO A 212 -30.86 16.25 -3.89
CA PRO A 212 -31.60 16.56 -2.68
C PRO A 212 -32.71 15.52 -2.48
N PRO A 213 -32.88 14.98 -1.26
CA PRO A 213 -33.86 13.95 -1.00
C PRO A 213 -35.25 14.51 -1.30
N ARG A 214 -35.90 13.95 -2.33
CA ARG A 214 -37.33 14.10 -2.48
C ARG A 214 -37.96 13.37 -1.30
N TYR A 215 -38.58 14.14 -0.41
CA TYR A 215 -39.42 13.65 0.66
C TYR A 215 -40.47 12.69 0.09
N TYR A 216 -40.22 11.40 0.26
CA TYR A 216 -41.24 10.36 0.24
C TYR A 216 -40.94 9.40 1.38
N ASN A 217 -41.89 9.37 2.32
CA ASN A 217 -41.92 8.46 3.45
C ASN A 217 -41.86 7.01 2.95
N SER A 218 -40.78 6.31 3.28
CA SER A 218 -40.71 4.84 3.21
C SER A 218 -39.94 4.36 4.43
N TYR A 219 -40.66 3.68 5.31
CA TYR A 219 -40.22 3.23 6.62
C TYR A 219 -39.19 2.07 6.55
N ASP A 220 -38.15 2.19 7.38
CA ASP A 220 -37.56 1.18 8.29
C ASP A 220 -36.73 -0.03 7.82
N GLN A 221 -36.37 -0.22 6.54
CA GLN A 221 -35.52 -1.39 6.18
C GLN A 221 -34.02 -1.06 6.01
N ASP A 222 -33.66 0.14 5.55
CA ASP A 222 -32.26 0.47 5.20
C ASP A 222 -31.45 1.05 6.37
N ASP A 223 -32.11 1.57 7.41
CA ASP A 223 -31.44 2.22 8.55
C ASP A 223 -30.63 1.23 9.40
N ILE A 224 -31.00 -0.04 9.41
CA ILE A 224 -30.27 -1.10 10.14
C ILE A 224 -28.92 -1.41 9.46
N SER A 225 -28.87 -1.29 8.13
CA SER A 225 -27.64 -1.51 7.35
C SER A 225 -26.68 -0.33 7.48
N THR A 226 -27.21 0.89 7.41
CA THR A 226 -26.43 2.12 7.56
C THR A 226 -25.93 2.30 8.99
N THR A 227 -26.73 2.02 10.03
CA THR A 227 -26.25 2.06 11.42
C THR A 227 -25.17 1.01 11.71
N LYS A 228 -25.29 -0.21 11.17
CA LYS A 228 -24.24 -1.24 11.29
C LYS A 228 -22.94 -0.81 10.61
N LEU A 229 -23.02 -0.21 9.41
CA LEU A 229 -21.86 0.32 8.71
C LEU A 229 -21.22 1.48 9.47
N VAL A 230 -22.02 2.42 9.97
CA VAL A 230 -21.54 3.55 10.78
C VAL A 230 -20.86 3.08 12.06
N ASN A 231 -21.42 2.07 12.74
CA ASN A 231 -20.81 1.50 13.94
C ASN A 231 -19.49 0.79 13.61
N ASN A 232 -19.42 -0.01 12.53
CA ASN A 232 -18.16 -0.61 12.08
C ASN A 232 -17.09 0.43 11.74
N LEU A 233 -17.47 1.51 11.04
CA LEU A 233 -16.55 2.60 10.72
C LEU A 233 -16.05 3.31 11.98
N ARG A 234 -16.92 3.54 12.97
CA ARG A 234 -16.51 4.12 14.27
C ARG A 234 -15.53 3.23 15.02
N THR A 235 -15.77 1.91 15.06
CA THR A 235 -14.84 0.95 15.68
C THR A 235 -13.50 0.94 14.96
N LYS A 236 -13.50 0.98 13.61
CA LYS A 236 -12.28 1.03 12.79
C LYS A 236 -11.47 2.31 13.02
N VAL A 237 -12.14 3.46 13.14
CA VAL A 237 -11.49 4.74 13.44
C VAL A 237 -10.83 4.70 14.82
N ALA A 238 -11.53 4.20 15.85
CA ALA A 238 -10.97 4.06 17.18
C ALA A 238 -9.75 3.11 17.22
N GLU A 239 -9.79 2.02 16.45
CA GLU A 239 -8.66 1.09 16.30
C GLU A 239 -7.45 1.77 15.65
N LEU A 240 -7.67 2.52 14.57
CA LEU A 240 -6.61 3.28 13.88
C LEU A 240 -6.02 4.40 14.74
N GLU A 241 -6.85 5.10 15.52
CA GLU A 241 -6.38 6.10 16.49
C GLU A 241 -5.52 5.45 17.58
N HIS A 242 -5.89 4.27 18.05
CA HIS A 242 -5.09 3.52 19.02
C HIS A 242 -3.74 3.09 18.43
N GLN A 243 -3.73 2.61 17.18
CA GLN A 243 -2.50 2.27 16.46
C GLN A 243 -1.61 3.50 16.22
N ASN A 244 -2.19 4.64 15.79
CA ASN A 244 -1.47 5.90 15.62
C ASN A 244 -0.90 6.43 16.95
N SER A 245 -1.65 6.32 18.04
CA SER A 245 -1.15 6.69 19.37
C SER A 245 0.01 5.80 19.80
N ASN A 246 -0.05 4.49 19.50
CA ASN A 246 1.05 3.57 19.78
C ASN A 246 2.28 3.87 18.92
N LEU A 247 2.12 4.14 17.62
CA LEU A 247 3.23 4.55 16.74
C LEU A 247 3.84 5.89 17.18
N SER A 248 3.02 6.84 17.60
CA SER A 248 3.48 8.13 18.13
C SER A 248 4.28 7.99 19.42
N LYS A 249 4.03 6.97 20.25
CA LYS A 249 4.80 6.69 21.47
C LYS A 249 6.18 6.10 21.20
N TYR A 250 6.40 5.50 20.03
CA TYR A 250 7.70 4.98 19.60
C TYR A 250 8.45 5.92 18.64
N SER A 251 7.90 7.10 18.35
CA SER A 251 8.58 8.14 17.58
C SER A 251 9.64 8.82 18.46
N TYR A 252 10.76 8.13 18.67
CA TYR A 252 12.00 8.76 19.10
C TYR A 252 12.32 9.92 18.14
N SER A 253 12.64 11.07 18.71
CA SER A 253 12.98 12.30 17.99
C SER A 253 13.91 11.99 16.81
N VAL A 254 13.42 12.18 15.59
CA VAL A 254 14.25 12.15 14.39
C VAL A 254 15.28 13.27 14.56
N PRO A 255 16.59 12.98 14.50
CA PRO A 255 17.61 14.02 14.55
C PRO A 255 17.36 15.01 13.42
N ASP A 256 17.36 16.30 13.74
CA ASP A 256 17.20 17.37 12.77
C ASP A 256 18.26 17.26 11.65
N LEU A 257 17.83 16.89 10.44
CA LEU A 257 18.67 16.71 9.25
C LEU A 257 18.94 18.04 8.51
N SER A 258 18.51 19.18 9.05
CA SER A 258 18.65 20.49 8.39
C SER A 258 20.09 21.02 8.31
N ASN A 259 21.06 20.36 8.97
CA ASN A 259 22.46 20.83 9.00
C ASN A 259 23.46 19.82 8.39
N PRO A 260 23.76 19.91 7.07
CA PRO A 260 24.66 18.97 6.37
C PRO A 260 26.14 19.14 6.71
N VAL A 261 26.51 20.13 7.54
CA VAL A 261 27.92 20.46 7.84
C VAL A 261 28.57 19.44 8.78
N TYR A 262 27.79 18.75 9.62
CA TYR A 262 28.33 17.79 10.59
C TYR A 262 28.63 16.39 10.03
N TYR A 263 28.14 16.05 8.83
CA TYR A 263 28.36 14.73 8.22
C TYR A 263 29.44 14.72 7.13
N ARG A 264 30.06 15.87 6.84
CA ARG A 264 31.06 15.99 5.76
C ARG A 264 32.48 15.64 6.17
N ARG A 265 32.71 15.14 7.39
CA ARG A 265 34.03 14.70 7.85
C ARG A 265 34.09 13.17 7.91
N THR A 266 34.77 12.63 6.90
CA THR A 266 35.42 11.31 6.87
C THR A 266 34.53 10.09 7.07
N MET A 267 33.76 9.72 6.05
CA MET A 267 33.42 8.32 5.80
C MET A 267 34.10 7.87 4.51
N ARG A 268 35.41 7.61 4.61
CA ARG A 268 36.06 6.72 3.65
C ARG A 268 35.59 5.33 4.05
N SER A 269 34.51 4.87 3.40
CA SER A 269 33.92 3.55 3.64
C SER A 269 35.02 2.50 3.67
N PRO A 270 35.15 1.69 4.74
CA PRO A 270 35.87 0.44 4.63
C PRO A 270 35.29 -0.36 3.46
N SER A 271 36.12 -1.10 2.74
CA SER A 271 35.63 -2.08 1.76
C SER A 271 34.60 -2.98 2.46
N PRO A 272 33.42 -3.20 1.86
CA PRO A 272 32.36 -3.98 2.48
C PRO A 272 32.90 -5.36 2.84
N THR A 273 32.60 -5.82 4.05
CA THR A 273 32.98 -7.18 4.44
C THR A 273 32.16 -8.19 3.61
N PRO A 274 32.64 -9.42 3.39
CA PRO A 274 31.89 -10.45 2.66
C PRO A 274 30.50 -10.76 3.26
N GLN A 275 30.28 -10.42 4.53
CA GLN A 275 28.99 -10.52 5.19
C GLN A 275 28.07 -9.32 4.86
N GLN A 276 28.62 -8.11 4.76
CA GLN A 276 27.89 -6.94 4.28
C GLN A 276 27.47 -7.07 2.81
N GLU A 277 28.32 -7.62 1.94
CA GLU A 277 27.94 -7.88 0.54
C GLU A 277 26.77 -8.86 0.43
N ARG A 278 26.74 -9.91 1.26
CA ARG A 278 25.61 -10.85 1.30
C ARG A 278 24.31 -10.17 1.72
N ILE A 279 24.36 -9.32 2.75
CA ILE A 279 23.18 -8.57 3.22
C ILE A 279 22.71 -7.58 2.14
N VAL A 280 23.64 -6.89 1.47
CA VAL A 280 23.31 -5.97 0.38
C VAL A 280 22.63 -6.71 -0.78
N ASN A 281 23.15 -7.88 -1.17
CA ASN A 281 22.54 -8.67 -2.24
C ASN A 281 21.12 -9.16 -1.88
N ILE A 282 20.88 -9.57 -0.64
CA ILE A 282 19.53 -9.95 -0.17
C ILE A 282 18.58 -8.75 -0.20
N LEU A 283 19.05 -7.57 0.25
CA LEU A 283 18.25 -6.35 0.20
C LEU A 283 17.97 -5.91 -1.23
N GLU A 284 18.94 -6.03 -2.13
CA GLU A 284 18.76 -5.72 -3.55
C GLU A 284 17.78 -6.68 -4.23
N GLN A 285 17.83 -7.98 -3.89
CA GLN A 285 16.86 -8.96 -4.36
C GLN A 285 15.45 -8.64 -3.85
N ARG A 286 15.29 -8.35 -2.56
CA ARG A 286 14.00 -7.93 -1.99
C ARG A 286 13.46 -6.65 -2.61
N ALA A 287 14.34 -5.70 -2.92
CA ALA A 287 13.94 -4.48 -3.62
C ALA A 287 13.40 -4.80 -5.03
N LYS A 288 14.08 -5.67 -5.79
CA LYS A 288 13.61 -6.12 -7.11
C LYS A 288 12.28 -6.87 -7.04
N GLU A 289 12.09 -7.73 -6.03
CA GLU A 289 10.84 -8.44 -5.80
C GLU A 289 9.69 -7.48 -5.45
N ALA A 290 9.95 -6.49 -4.59
CA ALA A 290 8.97 -5.47 -4.23
C ALA A 290 8.58 -4.58 -5.43
N ASP A 291 9.54 -4.22 -6.30
CA ASP A 291 9.27 -3.46 -7.52
C ASP A 291 8.38 -4.26 -8.48
N PHE A 292 8.68 -5.55 -8.67
CA PHE A 292 7.86 -6.44 -9.51
C PHE A 292 6.44 -6.59 -8.94
N GLU A 293 6.30 -6.79 -7.63
CA GLU A 293 4.99 -6.89 -6.98
C GLU A 293 4.20 -5.58 -7.13
N SER A 294 4.86 -4.42 -6.99
CA SER A 294 4.26 -3.11 -7.22
C SER A 294 3.73 -2.96 -8.65
N ASP A 295 4.51 -3.37 -9.65
CA ASP A 295 4.09 -3.34 -11.05
C ASP A 295 2.87 -4.25 -11.29
N THR A 296 2.86 -5.46 -10.74
CA THR A 296 1.70 -6.36 -10.90
C THR A 296 0.42 -5.82 -10.25
N LEU A 297 0.54 -5.15 -9.09
CA LEU A 297 -0.57 -4.50 -8.41
C LEU A 297 -1.10 -3.30 -9.21
N LEU A 298 -0.21 -2.48 -9.76
CA LEU A 298 -0.58 -1.38 -10.66
C LEU A 298 -1.32 -1.91 -11.90
N ASP A 299 -0.84 -3.00 -12.49
CA ASP A 299 -1.47 -3.64 -13.64
C ASP A 299 -2.86 -4.19 -13.30
N GLN A 300 -3.02 -4.81 -12.13
CA GLN A 300 -4.31 -5.27 -11.63
C GLN A 300 -5.27 -4.10 -11.37
N GLN A 301 -4.78 -3.00 -10.78
CA GLN A 301 -5.55 -1.80 -10.53
C GLN A 301 -6.02 -1.15 -11.85
N GLN A 302 -5.13 -1.08 -12.85
CA GLN A 302 -5.43 -0.59 -14.20
C GLN A 302 -6.54 -1.42 -14.85
N ARG A 303 -6.45 -2.76 -14.78
CA ARG A 303 -7.48 -3.67 -15.31
C ARG A 303 -8.83 -3.50 -14.59
N SER A 304 -8.81 -3.39 -13.27
CA SER A 304 -10.01 -3.14 -12.46
C SER A 304 -10.68 -1.81 -12.84
N ARG A 305 -9.88 -0.75 -13.03
CA ARG A 305 -10.36 0.56 -13.47
C ARG A 305 -10.97 0.52 -14.87
N ASN A 306 -10.35 -0.20 -15.81
CA ASN A 306 -10.86 -0.37 -17.17
C ASN A 306 -12.20 -1.13 -17.18
N MET A 307 -12.31 -2.21 -16.41
CA MET A 307 -13.55 -2.96 -16.26
C MET A 307 -14.67 -2.08 -15.67
N MET A 308 -14.37 -1.31 -14.62
CA MET A 308 -15.33 -0.40 -14.02
C MET A 308 -15.76 0.69 -15.02
N SER A 309 -14.83 1.24 -15.79
CA SER A 309 -15.12 2.21 -16.84
C SER A 309 -16.06 1.61 -17.90
N GLN A 310 -15.81 0.38 -18.35
CA GLN A 310 -16.70 -0.33 -19.27
C GLN A 310 -18.10 -0.53 -18.68
N LYS A 311 -18.19 -1.00 -17.42
CA LYS A 311 -19.47 -1.17 -16.72
C LYS A 311 -20.24 0.14 -16.60
N MET A 312 -19.56 1.24 -16.31
CA MET A 312 -20.16 2.59 -16.27
C MET A 312 -20.70 3.03 -17.64
N GLN A 313 -19.99 2.72 -18.72
CA GLN A 313 -20.46 3.01 -20.08
C GLN A 313 -21.70 2.18 -20.43
N GLU A 314 -21.71 0.88 -20.10
CA GLU A 314 -22.87 0.00 -20.32
C GLU A 314 -24.08 0.45 -19.50
N MET A 315 -23.88 0.81 -18.24
CA MET A 315 -24.93 1.36 -17.38
C MET A 315 -25.52 2.65 -17.97
N THR A 316 -24.67 3.54 -18.50
CA THR A 316 -25.11 4.77 -19.18
C THR A 316 -25.93 4.47 -20.43
N LYS A 317 -25.53 3.47 -21.24
CA LYS A 317 -26.30 3.02 -22.41
C LYS A 317 -27.67 2.47 -22.01
N LEU A 318 -27.72 1.63 -20.97
CA LEU A 318 -28.97 1.08 -20.45
C LEU A 318 -29.90 2.17 -19.90
N GLN A 319 -29.36 3.14 -19.15
CA GLN A 319 -30.11 4.28 -18.65
C GLN A 319 -30.68 5.13 -19.80
N THR A 320 -29.90 5.35 -20.85
CA THR A 320 -30.35 6.06 -22.05
C THR A 320 -31.48 5.29 -22.74
N SER A 321 -31.33 3.97 -22.92
CA SER A 321 -32.36 3.11 -23.49
C SER A 321 -33.66 3.13 -22.68
N LEU A 322 -33.57 3.03 -21.36
CA LEU A 322 -34.72 3.11 -20.47
C LEU A 322 -35.42 4.47 -20.56
N THR A 323 -34.65 5.54 -20.65
CA THR A 323 -35.18 6.90 -20.83
C THR A 323 -35.92 7.03 -22.16
N THR A 324 -35.38 6.49 -23.24
CA THR A 324 -36.04 6.47 -24.55
C THR A 324 -37.33 5.67 -24.51
N GLN A 325 -37.32 4.45 -23.96
CA GLN A 325 -38.53 3.63 -23.80
C GLN A 325 -39.60 4.34 -22.97
N THR A 326 -39.20 5.07 -21.93
CA THR A 326 -40.11 5.86 -21.10
C THR A 326 -40.76 6.98 -21.92
N LYS A 327 -40.00 7.67 -22.76
CA LYS A 327 -40.54 8.70 -23.67
C LYS A 327 -41.53 8.10 -24.67
N ASP A 328 -41.20 6.95 -25.26
CA ASP A 328 -42.07 6.27 -26.21
C ASP A 328 -43.39 5.85 -25.56
N LEU A 329 -43.35 5.33 -24.33
CA LEU A 329 -44.56 5.01 -23.56
C LEU A 329 -45.42 6.24 -23.26
N ILE A 330 -44.80 7.37 -22.93
CA ILE A 330 -45.52 8.64 -22.72
C ILE A 330 -46.20 9.08 -24.01
N HIS A 331 -45.49 9.06 -25.15
CA HIS A 331 -46.07 9.41 -26.45
C HIS A 331 -47.20 8.47 -26.86
N LEU A 332 -47.03 7.18 -26.61
CA LEU A 332 -48.07 6.18 -26.86
C LEU A 332 -49.30 6.45 -25.98
N GLY A 333 -49.11 6.74 -24.69
CA GLY A 333 -50.19 7.12 -23.78
C GLY A 333 -50.93 8.39 -24.23
N GLN A 334 -50.21 9.39 -24.71
CA GLN A 334 -50.80 10.60 -25.30
C GLN A 334 -51.60 10.29 -26.58
N ALA A 335 -51.09 9.43 -27.46
CA ALA A 335 -51.79 9.01 -28.68
C ALA A 335 -53.09 8.25 -28.36
N TYR A 336 -53.06 7.33 -27.40
CA TYR A 336 -54.24 6.64 -26.92
C TYR A 336 -55.27 7.59 -26.29
N SER A 337 -54.81 8.56 -25.50
CA SER A 337 -55.69 9.59 -24.92
C SER A 337 -56.38 10.42 -26.00
N LYS A 338 -55.65 10.85 -27.04
CA LYS A 338 -56.22 11.55 -28.21
C LYS A 338 -57.25 10.70 -28.93
N LEU A 339 -56.93 9.43 -29.22
CA LEU A 339 -57.85 8.50 -29.88
C LEU A 339 -59.13 8.30 -29.06
N ASN A 340 -59.00 8.10 -27.75
CA ASN A 340 -60.12 7.93 -26.84
C ASN A 340 -61.01 9.18 -26.79
N ASN A 341 -60.42 10.37 -26.78
CA ASN A 341 -61.16 11.64 -26.83
C ASN A 341 -61.89 11.79 -28.17
N SER A 342 -61.24 11.49 -29.30
CA SER A 342 -61.90 11.50 -30.61
C SER A 342 -63.09 10.53 -30.66
N TYR A 343 -62.98 9.34 -30.05
CA TYR A 343 -64.09 8.39 -29.95
C TYR A 343 -65.23 8.88 -29.06
N ARG A 344 -64.92 9.60 -27.98
CA ARG A 344 -65.93 10.15 -27.07
C ARG A 344 -66.67 11.36 -27.63
N TYR A 345 -65.98 12.23 -28.36
CA TYR A 345 -66.56 13.49 -28.87
C TYR A 345 -66.97 13.44 -30.35
N GLY A 346 -66.56 12.41 -31.11
CA GLY A 346 -66.95 12.20 -32.51
C GLY A 346 -68.26 11.43 -32.72
N LYS A 347 -68.99 11.11 -31.64
CA LYS A 347 -70.37 10.60 -31.70
C LYS A 347 -71.36 11.74 -31.45
N THR A 348 -71.53 12.58 -32.46
CA THR A 348 -72.70 13.46 -32.68
C THR A 348 -72.95 13.43 -34.16
#